data_AF-A0A724CZQ7-F1
#
_entry.id   AF-A0A724CZQ7-F1
#
_cell.length_a   1.000
_cell.length_b   1.000
_cell.length_c   1.000
_cell.angle_alpha   90.00
_cell.angle_beta   90.00
_cell.angle_gamma   90.00
#
_symmetry.space_group_name_H-M   'P 1'
#
loop_
_entity.id
_entity.type
_entity.pdbx_description
1 polymer ?
#
loop_
_entity_poly.entity_id
_entity_poly.type
_entity_poly.pdbx_seq_one_letter_code
_entity_poly.pdbx_strand_id
1 'polypeptide(L)'
;MYNDRTEPAITALLNDETPSSIHKLLVQVASIYDVKDLAAQLNAATGSDWSRASLIRQIKGSVNECRITQEEYHYLRSLLPSRPADYDQKFFRFIDLFAGIGGLRSGFDAIGGKCVFTSEWNQFSRRTYSANWYCDETEHYFNSDIRDITLSNLPDVSDDQAYASIDASIPDHDVLLAGFPCQPFSIAGVSKKNSLGRKHGFECDTQGTLFFDVARIIRA
;
A
#
# COMPACT_ATOMS: atom_id res chain seq x y z
N MET A 1 16.85 27.01 -36.43
CA MET A 1 18.00 27.54 -35.68
C MET A 1 17.44 28.14 -34.41
N TYR A 2 17.95 27.71 -33.25
CA TYR A 2 17.40 27.89 -31.89
C TYR A 2 16.10 27.11 -31.60
N ASN A 3 15.95 26.34 -30.52
CA ASN A 3 16.78 26.26 -29.31
C ASN A 3 16.78 24.82 -28.76
N ASP A 4 17.97 24.41 -28.37
CA ASP A 4 18.35 23.17 -27.70
C ASP A 4 17.56 23.05 -26.39
N ARG A 5 16.57 22.14 -26.34
CA ARG A 5 15.91 21.80 -25.08
C ARG A 5 16.81 20.81 -24.38
N THR A 6 17.69 21.36 -23.55
CA THR A 6 18.32 20.68 -22.42
C THR A 6 17.34 19.67 -21.81
N GLU A 7 17.68 18.39 -21.89
CA GLU A 7 17.06 17.33 -21.10
C GLU A 7 17.09 17.75 -19.62
N PRO A 8 15.94 18.04 -18.98
CA PRO A 8 15.95 18.35 -17.58
C PRO A 8 16.01 17.04 -16.81
N ALA A 9 17.13 16.79 -16.14
CA ALA A 9 17.20 16.28 -14.77
C ALA A 9 16.39 15.01 -14.37
N ILE A 10 15.98 14.14 -15.29
CA ILE A 10 15.25 12.90 -14.93
C ILE A 10 16.20 11.80 -14.43
N THR A 11 17.47 11.82 -14.85
CA THR A 11 18.46 10.79 -14.46
C THR A 11 18.99 10.96 -13.02
N ALA A 12 18.66 12.06 -12.33
CA ALA A 12 19.26 12.40 -11.03
C ALA A 12 18.47 11.93 -9.80
N LEU A 13 17.27 11.36 -9.96
CA LEU A 13 16.39 10.98 -8.83
C LEU A 13 16.37 9.48 -8.50
N LEU A 14 17.20 8.66 -9.16
CA LEU A 14 17.12 7.19 -9.01
C LEU A 14 18.36 6.51 -8.38
N ASN A 15 19.42 7.26 -8.06
CA ASN A 15 20.68 6.70 -7.53
C ASN A 15 21.12 7.38 -6.22
N ASP A 16 20.19 7.72 -5.32
CA ASP A 16 20.58 8.08 -3.95
C ASP A 16 20.95 6.80 -3.19
N GLU A 17 22.22 6.45 -3.28
CA GLU A 17 22.84 5.27 -2.66
C GLU A 17 23.49 5.63 -1.32
N THR A 18 22.97 6.66 -0.64
CA THR A 18 23.41 6.95 0.72
C THR A 18 23.09 5.78 1.66
N PRO A 19 23.88 5.60 2.74
CA PRO A 19 23.61 4.55 3.73
C PRO A 19 22.16 4.57 4.25
N SER A 20 21.57 5.76 4.37
CA SER A 20 20.16 5.95 4.77
C SER A 20 19.20 5.35 3.75
N SER A 21 19.39 5.66 2.46
CA SER A 21 18.53 5.19 1.37
C SER A 21 18.67 3.67 1.16
N ILE A 22 19.89 3.12 1.31
CA ILE A 22 20.14 1.67 1.30
C ILE A 22 19.41 0.97 2.45
N HIS A 23 19.58 1.47 3.68
CA HIS A 23 18.93 0.89 4.85
C HIS A 23 17.40 0.97 4.75
N LYS A 24 16.86 2.10 4.28
CA LYS A 24 15.44 2.29 4.04
C LYS A 24 14.89 1.27 3.03
N LEU A 25 15.59 1.08 1.90
CA LEU A 25 15.22 0.08 0.90
C LEU A 25 15.20 -1.33 1.51
N LEU A 26 16.24 -1.71 2.27
CA LEU A 26 16.31 -3.01 2.91
C LEU A 26 15.11 -3.24 3.86
N VAL A 27 14.78 -2.26 4.70
CA VAL A 27 13.62 -2.31 5.61
C VAL A 27 12.31 -2.44 4.82
N GLN A 28 12.16 -1.68 3.74
CA GLN A 28 10.98 -1.72 2.88
C GLN A 28 10.80 -3.10 2.24
N VAL A 29 11.83 -3.66 1.61
CA VAL A 29 11.78 -5.01 1.00
C VAL A 29 11.49 -6.07 2.07
N ALA A 30 12.10 -5.98 3.25
CA ALA A 30 11.86 -6.91 4.35
C ALA A 30 10.45 -6.83 4.95
N SER A 31 9.73 -5.71 4.74
CA SER A 31 8.31 -5.61 5.10
C SER A 31 7.39 -6.35 4.11
N ILE A 32 7.87 -6.61 2.88
CA ILE A 32 7.13 -7.20 1.78
C ILE A 32 7.48 -8.69 1.59
N TYR A 33 8.74 -9.09 1.76
CA TYR A 33 9.22 -10.45 1.50
C TYR A 33 9.63 -11.16 2.80
N ASP A 34 9.51 -12.48 2.83
CA ASP A 34 10.02 -13.24 3.98
C ASP A 34 11.55 -13.15 4.03
N VAL A 35 12.11 -12.86 5.21
CA VAL A 35 13.54 -12.57 5.34
C VAL A 35 14.41 -13.80 5.05
N LYS A 36 13.91 -15.02 5.27
CA LYS A 36 14.64 -16.25 4.92
C LYS A 36 14.72 -16.39 3.40
N ASP A 37 13.61 -16.20 2.72
CA ASP A 37 13.55 -16.31 1.25
C ASP A 37 14.32 -15.18 0.58
N LEU A 38 14.26 -13.96 1.15
CA LEU A 38 15.04 -12.81 0.69
C LEU A 38 16.55 -13.07 0.78
N ALA A 39 17.03 -13.64 1.89
CA ALA A 39 18.45 -13.98 2.03
C ALA A 39 18.88 -15.03 0.98
N ALA A 40 18.06 -16.07 0.77
CA ALA A 40 18.37 -17.09 -0.24
C ALA A 40 18.42 -16.52 -1.66
N GLN A 41 17.46 -15.64 -1.99
CA GLN A 41 17.39 -14.95 -3.28
C GLN A 41 18.57 -13.99 -3.49
N LEU A 42 18.93 -13.22 -2.47
CA LEU A 42 20.07 -12.30 -2.52
C LEU A 42 21.39 -13.04 -2.76
N ASN A 43 21.61 -14.15 -2.04
CA ASN A 43 22.79 -15.01 -2.23
C ASN A 43 22.84 -15.60 -3.64
N ALA A 44 21.71 -16.08 -4.15
CA ALA A 44 21.64 -16.64 -5.49
C ALA A 44 21.90 -15.60 -6.60
N ALA A 45 21.48 -14.35 -6.38
CA ALA A 45 21.63 -13.27 -7.36
C ALA A 45 23.01 -12.61 -7.35
N THR A 46 23.68 -12.54 -6.18
CA THR A 46 24.90 -11.72 -5.99
C THR A 46 26.12 -12.52 -5.54
N GLY A 47 25.97 -13.82 -5.27
CA GLY A 47 27.05 -14.66 -4.73
C GLY A 47 27.37 -14.42 -3.26
N SER A 48 26.57 -13.61 -2.54
CA SER A 48 26.71 -13.34 -1.11
C SER A 48 26.37 -14.56 -0.23
N ASP A 49 26.68 -14.44 1.07
CA ASP A 49 26.44 -15.49 2.08
C ASP A 49 25.60 -14.95 3.26
N TRP A 50 24.41 -14.44 2.97
CA TRP A 50 23.46 -14.02 3.98
C TRP A 50 22.73 -15.21 4.61
N SER A 51 22.75 -15.25 5.93
CA SER A 51 21.77 -16.00 6.72
C SER A 51 20.57 -15.11 7.09
N ARG A 52 19.45 -15.73 7.45
CA ARG A 52 18.30 -15.02 8.04
C ARG A 52 18.72 -14.14 9.23
N ALA A 53 19.59 -14.64 10.10
CA ALA A 53 20.03 -13.91 11.30
C ALA A 53 20.89 -12.70 10.95
N SER A 54 21.85 -12.84 10.02
CA SER A 54 22.69 -11.73 9.57
C SER A 54 21.88 -10.65 8.86
N LEU A 55 20.88 -11.02 8.06
CA LEU A 55 20.03 -10.05 7.38
C LEU A 55 19.09 -9.32 8.35
N ILE A 56 18.49 -10.03 9.33
CA ILE A 56 17.72 -9.39 10.41
C ILE A 56 18.58 -8.39 11.19
N ARG A 57 19.85 -8.69 11.42
CA ARG A 57 20.78 -7.76 12.08
C ARG A 57 20.97 -6.49 11.27
N GLN A 58 21.04 -6.56 9.94
CA GLN A 58 21.12 -5.38 9.08
C GLN A 58 19.81 -4.57 9.13
N ILE A 59 18.66 -5.24 9.06
CA ILE A 59 17.32 -4.60 9.10
C ILE A 59 17.08 -3.84 10.43
N LYS A 60 17.57 -4.39 11.54
CA LYS A 60 17.43 -3.79 12.88
C LYS A 60 18.60 -2.90 13.29
N GLY A 61 19.65 -2.87 12.47
CA GLY A 61 20.91 -2.23 12.79
C GLY A 61 20.85 -0.71 12.64
N SER A 62 21.98 -0.05 12.94
CA SER A 62 22.16 1.36 12.62
C SER A 62 22.35 1.55 11.12
N VAL A 63 21.83 2.65 10.58
CA VAL A 63 22.02 3.09 9.18
C VAL A 63 23.51 3.07 8.78
N ASN A 64 24.40 3.50 9.67
CA ASN A 64 25.84 3.58 9.40
C ASN A 64 26.55 2.22 9.42
N GLU A 65 25.87 1.18 9.92
CA GLU A 65 26.40 -0.19 10.00
C GLU A 65 25.83 -1.09 8.89
N CYS A 66 24.94 -0.57 8.04
CA CYS A 66 24.31 -1.32 6.97
C CYS A 66 25.37 -1.74 5.94
N ARG A 67 25.59 -3.06 5.81
CA ARG A 67 26.60 -3.64 4.91
C ARG A 67 25.97 -4.29 3.68
N ILE A 68 25.11 -3.54 2.99
CA ILE A 68 24.57 -3.96 1.70
C ILE A 68 25.48 -3.40 0.62
N THR A 69 25.93 -4.25 -0.30
CA THR A 69 26.78 -3.85 -1.42
C THR A 69 25.97 -3.15 -2.52
N GLN A 70 26.65 -2.56 -3.48
CA GLN A 70 26.01 -1.91 -4.62
C GLN A 70 25.19 -2.88 -5.49
N GLU A 71 25.75 -4.07 -5.72
CA GLU A 71 25.07 -5.11 -6.49
C GLU A 71 23.82 -5.62 -5.75
N GLU A 72 23.91 -5.79 -4.44
CA GLU A 72 22.78 -6.17 -3.59
C GLU A 72 21.71 -5.07 -3.54
N TYR A 73 22.11 -3.80 -3.47
CA TYR A 73 21.18 -2.67 -3.54
C TYR A 73 20.37 -2.69 -4.84
N HIS A 74 21.02 -2.86 -5.99
CA HIS A 74 20.33 -2.94 -7.28
C HIS A 74 19.39 -4.14 -7.35
N TYR A 75 19.81 -5.29 -6.83
CA TYR A 75 18.94 -6.46 -6.75
C TYR A 75 17.72 -6.20 -5.87
N LEU A 76 17.90 -5.70 -4.65
CA LEU A 76 16.81 -5.35 -3.73
C LEU A 76 15.87 -4.32 -4.35
N ARG A 77 16.39 -3.33 -5.10
CA ARG A 77 15.58 -2.33 -5.79
C ARG A 77 14.74 -2.95 -6.89
N SER A 78 15.26 -3.95 -7.61
CA SER A 78 14.54 -4.66 -8.67
C SER A 78 13.33 -5.46 -8.16
N LEU A 79 13.26 -5.75 -6.86
CA LEU A 79 12.11 -6.41 -6.23
C LEU A 79 10.93 -5.46 -5.99
N LEU A 80 11.12 -4.15 -6.14
CA LEU A 80 10.07 -3.17 -5.91
C LEU A 80 9.58 -2.54 -7.22
N PRO A 81 8.31 -2.13 -7.31
CA PRO A 81 7.79 -1.44 -8.48
C PRO A 81 8.52 -0.09 -8.67
N SER A 82 8.88 0.21 -9.91
CA SER A 82 9.47 1.49 -10.28
C SER A 82 8.41 2.59 -10.38
N ARG A 83 8.82 3.85 -10.22
CA ARG A 83 7.96 5.01 -10.49
C ARG A 83 7.53 4.96 -11.97
N PRO A 84 6.23 4.95 -12.30
CA PRO A 84 5.76 5.04 -13.67
C PRO A 84 6.26 6.31 -14.35
N ALA A 85 6.57 6.24 -15.65
CA ALA A 85 7.05 7.40 -16.41
C ALA A 85 6.00 8.52 -16.53
N ASP A 86 4.72 8.16 -16.43
CA ASP A 86 3.56 9.05 -16.50
C ASP A 86 3.06 9.50 -15.09
N TYR A 87 3.80 9.23 -14.02
CA TYR A 87 3.33 9.40 -12.63
C TYR A 87 2.92 10.85 -12.29
N ASP A 88 3.65 11.84 -12.83
CA ASP A 88 3.37 13.26 -12.60
C ASP A 88 2.37 13.84 -13.62
N GLN A 89 1.96 13.05 -14.61
CA GLN A 89 0.99 13.41 -15.65
C GLN A 89 -0.37 12.73 -15.46
N LYS A 90 -0.55 11.97 -14.38
CA LYS A 90 -1.87 11.43 -13.99
C LYS A 90 -2.86 12.57 -13.81
N PHE A 91 -4.05 12.45 -14.39
CA PHE A 91 -4.97 13.58 -14.55
C PHE A 91 -6.16 13.55 -13.59
N PHE A 92 -6.32 12.48 -12.80
CA PHE A 92 -7.27 12.44 -11.68
C PHE A 92 -6.69 11.63 -10.53
N ARG A 93 -7.20 11.86 -9.33
CA ARG A 93 -6.80 11.21 -8.08
C ARG A 93 -7.89 10.23 -7.66
N PHE A 94 -7.49 9.09 -7.11
CA PHE A 94 -8.44 8.14 -6.56
C PHE A 94 -7.94 7.48 -5.28
N ILE A 95 -8.88 6.96 -4.49
CA ILE A 95 -8.59 6.16 -3.31
C ILE A 95 -9.06 4.72 -3.51
N ASP A 96 -8.41 3.77 -2.83
CA ASP A 96 -8.63 2.33 -2.99
C ASP A 96 -8.94 1.68 -1.63
N LEU A 97 -10.22 1.58 -1.29
CA LEU A 97 -10.72 1.01 -0.03
C LEU A 97 -10.97 -0.49 -0.18
N PHE A 98 -10.55 -1.28 0.81
CA PHE A 98 -10.61 -2.74 0.79
C PHE A 98 -9.93 -3.31 -0.47
N ALA A 99 -8.73 -2.79 -0.73
CA ALA A 99 -8.05 -2.90 -2.03
C ALA A 99 -7.66 -4.34 -2.42
N GLY A 100 -7.57 -5.25 -1.45
CA GLY A 100 -6.98 -6.56 -1.63
C GLY A 100 -5.56 -6.42 -2.21
N ILE A 101 -5.35 -6.97 -3.40
CA ILE A 101 -4.08 -6.89 -4.13
C ILE A 101 -4.07 -5.83 -5.25
N GLY A 102 -5.07 -4.94 -5.30
CA GLY A 102 -5.14 -3.82 -6.25
C GLY A 102 -5.86 -4.16 -7.55
N GLY A 103 -6.85 -5.05 -7.51
CA GLY A 103 -7.64 -5.41 -8.70
C GLY A 103 -8.40 -4.22 -9.30
N LEU A 104 -9.04 -3.40 -8.46
CA LEU A 104 -9.72 -2.18 -8.90
C LEU A 104 -8.72 -1.11 -9.34
N ARG A 105 -7.67 -0.87 -8.55
CA ARG A 105 -6.57 0.05 -8.89
C ARG A 105 -6.04 -0.18 -10.31
N SER A 106 -5.84 -1.42 -10.72
CA SER A 106 -5.31 -1.76 -12.04
C SER A 106 -6.08 -1.08 -13.19
N GLY A 107 -7.41 -1.05 -13.11
CA GLY A 107 -8.23 -0.39 -14.13
C GLY A 107 -8.06 1.13 -14.15
N PHE A 108 -7.99 1.76 -12.97
CA PHE A 108 -7.93 3.22 -12.85
C PHE A 108 -6.52 3.77 -13.09
N ASP A 109 -5.48 3.05 -12.68
CA ASP A 109 -4.08 3.41 -12.98
C ASP A 109 -3.82 3.39 -14.49
N ALA A 110 -4.36 2.38 -15.20
CA ALA A 110 -4.24 2.21 -16.64
C ALA A 110 -4.90 3.33 -17.47
N ILE A 111 -5.87 4.03 -16.90
CA ILE A 111 -6.53 5.17 -17.55
C ILE A 111 -6.04 6.52 -17.02
N GLY A 112 -4.88 6.57 -16.35
CA GLY A 112 -4.26 7.83 -15.92
C GLY A 112 -4.69 8.35 -14.54
N GLY A 113 -5.17 7.46 -13.67
CA GLY A 113 -5.45 7.77 -12.27
C GLY A 113 -4.22 7.68 -11.38
N LYS A 114 -4.12 8.56 -10.38
CA LYS A 114 -3.14 8.51 -9.30
C LYS A 114 -3.80 7.99 -8.03
N CYS A 115 -3.36 6.84 -7.54
CA CYS A 115 -3.80 6.34 -6.24
C CYS A 115 -3.15 7.17 -5.13
N VAL A 116 -3.94 7.78 -4.25
CA VAL A 116 -3.44 8.70 -3.19
C VAL A 116 -3.72 8.19 -1.78
N PHE A 117 -4.55 7.16 -1.66
CA PHE A 117 -4.82 6.48 -0.40
C PHE A 117 -5.24 5.03 -0.66
N THR A 118 -4.78 4.11 0.19
CA THR A 118 -5.18 2.70 0.15
C THR A 118 -5.50 2.19 1.55
N SER A 119 -6.64 1.52 1.71
CA SER A 119 -6.99 0.79 2.93
C SER A 119 -7.10 -0.71 2.65
N GLU A 120 -6.30 -1.51 3.35
CA GLU A 120 -6.36 -2.97 3.28
C GLU A 120 -5.91 -3.61 4.60
N TRP A 121 -6.80 -4.37 5.21
CA TRP A 121 -6.57 -4.96 6.53
C TRP A 121 -5.68 -6.22 6.49
N ASN A 122 -5.75 -7.01 5.41
CA ASN A 122 -5.01 -8.25 5.32
C ASN A 122 -3.54 -7.96 5.01
N GLN A 123 -2.67 -8.30 5.96
CA GLN A 123 -1.23 -8.09 5.82
C GLN A 123 -0.62 -8.78 4.59
N PHE A 124 -1.13 -9.95 4.19
CA PHE A 124 -0.59 -10.68 3.02
C PHE A 124 -1.04 -10.01 1.72
N SER A 125 -2.28 -9.53 1.66
CA SER A 125 -2.77 -8.72 0.54
C SER A 125 -1.94 -7.44 0.38
N ARG A 126 -1.67 -6.73 1.49
CA ARG A 126 -0.80 -5.53 1.48
C ARG A 126 0.60 -5.83 0.97
N ARG A 127 1.23 -6.92 1.39
CA ARG A 127 2.54 -7.34 0.89
C ARG A 127 2.51 -7.53 -0.63
N THR A 128 1.54 -8.28 -1.15
CA THR A 128 1.38 -8.46 -2.60
C THR A 128 1.09 -7.13 -3.30
N TYR A 129 0.27 -6.26 -2.72
CA TYR A 129 -0.02 -4.94 -3.25
C TYR A 129 1.26 -4.10 -3.38
N SER A 130 2.02 -3.95 -2.30
CA SER A 130 3.26 -3.17 -2.28
C SER A 130 4.35 -3.73 -3.20
N ALA A 131 4.34 -5.04 -3.47
CA ALA A 131 5.25 -5.67 -4.43
C ALA A 131 4.92 -5.33 -5.90
N ASN A 132 3.69 -4.91 -6.20
CA ASN A 132 3.22 -4.71 -7.58
C ASN A 132 2.89 -3.25 -7.91
N TRP A 133 2.62 -2.43 -6.90
CA TRP A 133 2.12 -1.07 -7.09
C TRP A 133 3.06 -0.03 -6.48
N TYR A 134 3.57 0.87 -7.33
CA TYR A 134 4.38 2.00 -6.85
C TYR A 134 3.54 2.92 -5.98
N CYS A 135 4.05 3.22 -4.79
CA CYS A 135 3.42 4.12 -3.82
C CYS A 135 4.49 5.10 -3.33
N ASP A 136 4.33 6.37 -3.69
CA ASP A 136 5.21 7.45 -3.22
C ASP A 136 4.81 7.81 -1.79
N GLU A 137 5.70 7.62 -0.82
CA GLU A 137 5.44 7.88 0.59
C GLU A 137 5.10 9.35 0.91
N THR A 138 5.37 10.28 -0.02
CA THR A 138 5.03 11.70 0.15
C THR A 138 3.65 12.05 -0.39
N GLU A 139 3.06 11.20 -1.23
CA GLU A 139 1.79 11.46 -1.93
C GLU A 139 0.73 10.37 -1.76
N HIS A 140 1.10 9.22 -1.17
CA HIS A 140 0.25 8.06 -0.95
C HIS A 140 0.31 7.61 0.50
N TYR A 141 -0.87 7.31 1.07
CA TYR A 141 -0.99 6.84 2.44
C TYR A 141 -1.65 5.46 2.50
N PHE A 142 -1.17 4.63 3.42
CA PHE A 142 -1.74 3.32 3.71
C PHE A 142 -2.44 3.30 5.06
N ASN A 143 -3.62 2.70 5.08
CA ASN A 143 -4.37 2.35 6.28
C ASN A 143 -4.57 0.83 6.36
N SER A 144 -4.57 0.29 7.58
CA SER A 144 -4.86 -1.13 7.82
C SER A 144 -6.32 -1.36 8.21
N ASP A 145 -6.84 -0.60 9.17
CA ASP A 145 -8.24 -0.70 9.58
C ASP A 145 -8.94 0.63 9.33
N ILE A 146 -9.92 0.63 8.42
CA ILE A 146 -10.61 1.86 8.00
C ILE A 146 -11.37 2.51 9.17
N ARG A 147 -11.73 1.71 10.18
CA ARG A 147 -12.46 2.15 11.36
C ARG A 147 -11.65 3.07 12.25
N ASP A 148 -10.32 2.99 12.17
CA ASP A 148 -9.42 3.91 12.89
C ASP A 148 -9.47 5.32 12.30
N ILE A 149 -9.88 5.47 11.03
CA ILE A 149 -10.05 6.76 10.36
C ILE A 149 -11.49 7.26 10.49
N THR A 150 -12.46 6.39 10.22
CA THR A 150 -13.89 6.75 10.29
C THR A 150 -14.41 6.82 11.74
N LEU A 151 -13.59 6.39 12.70
CA LEU A 151 -13.88 6.31 14.13
C LEU A 151 -15.11 5.44 14.46
N SER A 152 -15.52 4.53 13.57
CA SER A 152 -16.71 3.70 13.76
C SER A 152 -16.54 2.59 14.80
N ASN A 153 -15.31 2.35 15.26
CA ASN A 153 -14.99 1.46 16.37
C ASN A 153 -15.11 2.15 17.75
N LEU A 154 -15.27 3.47 17.80
CA LEU A 154 -15.40 4.23 19.05
C LEU A 154 -16.89 4.55 19.33
N PRO A 155 -17.32 4.47 20.61
CA PRO A 155 -18.65 4.93 20.99
C PRO A 155 -18.71 6.47 20.99
N ASP A 156 -19.91 7.01 20.82
CA ASP A 156 -20.23 8.43 21.04
C ASP A 156 -19.45 9.46 20.20
N VAL A 157 -19.01 9.07 19.00
CA VAL A 157 -18.38 10.00 18.04
C VAL A 157 -19.44 10.77 17.26
N SER A 158 -19.35 12.10 17.26
CA SER A 158 -20.21 12.93 16.41
C SER A 158 -19.78 12.87 14.94
N ASP A 159 -20.71 13.13 14.02
CA ASP A 159 -20.40 13.20 12.60
C ASP A 159 -19.27 14.21 12.31
N ASP A 160 -19.29 15.39 12.94
CA ASP A 160 -18.24 16.41 12.79
C ASP A 160 -16.84 15.90 13.19
N GLN A 161 -16.74 15.12 14.28
CA GLN A 161 -15.47 14.53 14.72
C GLN A 161 -14.98 13.47 13.74
N ALA A 162 -15.89 12.64 13.23
CA ALA A 162 -15.56 11.61 12.26
C ALA A 162 -15.12 12.21 10.92
N TYR A 163 -15.81 13.23 10.43
CA TYR A 163 -15.44 13.92 9.19
C TYR A 163 -14.09 14.63 9.32
N ALA A 164 -13.83 15.34 10.43
CA ALA A 164 -12.51 15.94 10.67
C ALA A 164 -11.37 14.90 10.70
N SER A 165 -11.62 13.70 11.23
CA SER A 165 -10.65 12.59 11.22
C SER A 165 -10.41 12.03 9.82
N ILE A 166 -11.48 11.91 9.02
CA ILE A 166 -11.42 11.46 7.62
C ILE A 166 -10.63 12.47 6.79
N ASP A 167 -10.96 13.75 6.85
CA ASP A 167 -10.29 14.83 6.08
C ASP A 167 -8.80 14.95 6.40
N ALA A 168 -8.42 14.68 7.65
CA ALA A 168 -7.02 14.69 8.08
C ALA A 168 -6.22 13.47 7.55
N SER A 169 -6.89 12.38 7.19
CA SER A 169 -6.25 11.09 6.88
C SER A 169 -6.38 10.66 5.42
N ILE A 170 -7.47 11.03 4.75
CA ILE A 170 -7.79 10.66 3.38
C ILE A 170 -7.70 11.93 2.53
N PRO A 171 -6.70 12.05 1.64
CA PRO A 171 -6.57 13.23 0.79
C PRO A 171 -7.75 13.41 -0.16
N ASP A 172 -7.95 14.65 -0.62
CA ASP A 172 -8.86 14.99 -1.71
C ASP A 172 -8.62 14.07 -2.93
N HIS A 173 -9.73 13.63 -3.52
CA HIS A 173 -9.75 12.69 -4.62
C HIS A 173 -11.00 12.86 -5.50
N ASP A 174 -10.88 12.48 -6.77
CA ASP A 174 -11.97 12.59 -7.75
C ASP A 174 -12.83 11.31 -7.78
N VAL A 175 -12.22 10.16 -7.47
CA VAL A 175 -12.87 8.85 -7.56
C VAL A 175 -12.59 8.02 -6.31
N LEU A 176 -13.63 7.43 -5.74
CA LEU A 176 -13.53 6.47 -4.65
C LEU A 176 -13.77 5.05 -5.17
N LEU A 177 -12.82 4.16 -4.94
CA LEU A 177 -12.96 2.73 -5.20
C LEU A 177 -13.17 1.99 -3.87
N ALA A 178 -14.15 1.09 -3.81
CA ALA A 178 -14.41 0.31 -2.60
C ALA A 178 -14.81 -1.15 -2.91
N GLY A 179 -13.93 -2.08 -2.56
CA GLY A 179 -14.15 -3.53 -2.65
C GLY A 179 -14.73 -4.15 -1.38
N PHE A 180 -15.72 -3.49 -0.73
CA PHE A 180 -16.21 -3.94 0.58
C PHE A 180 -16.78 -5.38 0.55
N PRO A 181 -16.65 -6.16 1.64
CA PRO A 181 -16.93 -7.59 1.60
C PRO A 181 -18.41 -7.89 1.32
N CYS A 182 -18.68 -8.59 0.22
CA CYS A 182 -20.01 -9.04 -0.19
C CYS A 182 -20.51 -10.31 0.55
N GLN A 183 -19.73 -10.88 1.47
CA GLN A 183 -20.10 -12.11 2.20
C GLN A 183 -21.42 -12.03 3.02
N PRO A 184 -21.85 -10.88 3.57
CA PRO A 184 -23.19 -10.74 4.15
C PRO A 184 -24.32 -10.63 3.11
N PHE A 185 -24.00 -10.30 1.85
CA PHE A 185 -24.97 -9.81 0.87
C PHE A 185 -25.16 -10.74 -0.34
N SER A 186 -24.17 -11.58 -0.66
CA SER A 186 -24.25 -12.57 -1.74
C SER A 186 -25.07 -13.80 -1.38
N ILE A 187 -25.80 -14.38 -2.33
CA ILE A 187 -26.62 -15.58 -2.12
C ILE A 187 -25.80 -16.73 -1.51
N ALA A 188 -24.60 -16.99 -2.05
CA ALA A 188 -23.70 -18.03 -1.52
C ALA A 188 -23.16 -17.70 -0.11
N GLY A 189 -22.87 -16.42 0.16
CA GLY A 189 -22.43 -15.96 1.47
C GLY A 189 -23.53 -16.05 2.53
N VAL A 190 -24.76 -15.66 2.17
CA VAL A 190 -25.96 -15.78 2.99
C VAL A 190 -26.26 -17.25 3.30
N SER A 191 -26.20 -18.16 2.32
CA SER A 191 -26.36 -19.60 2.56
C SER A 191 -25.36 -20.15 3.58
N LYS A 192 -24.08 -19.73 3.51
CA LYS A 192 -23.05 -20.12 4.49
C LYS A 192 -23.29 -19.50 5.86
N LYS A 193 -23.76 -18.26 5.96
CA LYS A 193 -24.08 -17.62 7.25
C LYS A 193 -25.29 -18.26 7.90
N ASN A 194 -26.33 -18.56 7.12
CA ASN A 194 -27.52 -19.27 7.57
C ASN A 194 -27.20 -20.67 8.10
N SER A 195 -26.34 -21.44 7.40
CA SER A 195 -25.94 -22.77 7.88
C SER A 195 -25.11 -22.74 9.17
N LEU A 196 -24.49 -21.60 9.49
CA LEU A 196 -23.73 -21.35 10.72
C LEU A 196 -24.54 -20.59 11.79
N GLY A 197 -25.83 -20.32 11.56
CA GLY A 197 -26.69 -19.55 12.48
C GLY A 197 -26.24 -18.10 12.70
N ARG A 198 -25.52 -17.51 11.75
CA ARG A 198 -24.98 -16.14 11.84
C ARG A 198 -25.86 -15.14 11.10
N LYS A 199 -26.03 -13.93 11.66
CA LYS A 199 -26.71 -12.82 11.01
C LYS A 199 -26.00 -12.38 9.72
N HIS A 200 -26.75 -11.89 8.74
CA HIS A 200 -26.28 -11.50 7.41
C HIS A 200 -26.79 -10.10 7.03
N GLY A 201 -26.47 -9.62 5.82
CA GLY A 201 -26.78 -8.26 5.40
C GLY A 201 -26.21 -7.20 6.35
N PHE A 202 -26.97 -6.12 6.56
CA PHE A 202 -26.64 -5.06 7.52
C PHE A 202 -26.74 -5.49 8.99
N GLU A 203 -27.42 -6.61 9.28
CA GLU A 203 -27.48 -7.18 10.63
C GLU A 203 -26.22 -7.97 10.99
N CYS A 204 -25.27 -8.11 10.06
CA CYS A 204 -23.97 -8.68 10.36
C CYS A 204 -23.10 -7.65 11.09
N ASP A 205 -22.93 -7.86 12.39
CA ASP A 205 -22.19 -6.98 13.33
C ASP A 205 -20.73 -6.67 12.96
N THR A 206 -20.15 -7.36 11.95
CA THR A 206 -18.76 -7.20 11.53
C THR A 206 -18.63 -6.72 10.08
N GLN A 207 -18.98 -7.56 9.12
CA GLN A 207 -18.79 -7.27 7.69
C GLN A 207 -19.95 -6.48 7.09
N GLY A 208 -21.14 -6.50 7.73
CA GLY A 208 -22.32 -5.79 7.25
C GLY A 208 -22.26 -4.28 7.48
N THR A 209 -21.39 -3.85 8.40
CA THR A 209 -21.26 -2.45 8.83
C THR A 209 -20.18 -1.67 8.09
N LEU A 210 -19.23 -2.34 7.44
CA LEU A 210 -18.17 -1.69 6.64
C LEU A 210 -18.70 -0.85 5.48
N PHE A 211 -19.93 -1.11 5.03
CA PHE A 211 -20.62 -0.23 4.09
C PHE A 211 -20.84 1.18 4.68
N PHE A 212 -21.12 1.29 5.98
CA PHE A 212 -21.31 2.59 6.63
C PHE A 212 -20.00 3.38 6.71
N ASP A 213 -18.85 2.71 6.83
CA ASP A 213 -17.54 3.38 6.74
C ASP A 213 -17.34 4.01 5.36
N VAL A 214 -17.66 3.27 4.29
CA VAL A 214 -17.63 3.81 2.92
C VAL A 214 -18.58 4.99 2.77
N ALA A 215 -19.83 4.85 3.21
CA ALA A 215 -20.83 5.91 3.13
C ALA A 215 -20.43 7.15 3.93
N ARG A 216 -19.73 7.00 5.05
CA ARG A 216 -19.22 8.10 5.87
C ARG A 216 -18.07 8.83 5.16
N ILE A 217 -17.16 8.11 4.51
CA ILE A 217 -16.07 8.70 3.72
C ILE A 217 -16.61 9.47 2.51
N ILE A 218 -17.68 9.00 1.86
CA ILE A 218 -18.32 9.71 0.74
C ILE A 218 -18.97 11.04 1.18
N ARG A 219 -19.35 11.15 2.47
CA ARG A 219 -20.05 12.32 3.01
C ARG A 219 -19.15 13.40 3.60
N ALA A 220 -17.96 13.01 4.06
CA ALA A 220 -16.93 13.95 4.51
C ALA A 220 -16.54 14.84 3.32
#